data_AF-A0A7V8WED5-F1
#
_entry.id   AF-A0A7V8WED5-F1
#
_cell.length_a   1.000
_cell.length_b   1.000
_cell.length_c   1.000
_cell.angle_alpha   90.00
_cell.angle_beta   90.00
_cell.angle_gamma   90.00
#
_symmetry.space_group_name_H-M   'P 1'
#
loop_
_entity.id
_entity.type
_entity.pdbx_description
1 polymer ?
#
loop_
_entity_poly.entity_id
_entity_poly.type
_entity_poly.pdbx_seq_one_letter_code
_entity_poly.pdbx_strand_id
1 'polypeptide(L)'
;MKATNVLAFSISLILTAPVLAQPPEQAAVKKDSRIGPTQPVFMAASDLVWTDLDPKGAPGVKVARLWGDHAKGAFGAYFKLPAGFAVPLHTHTHAMKVVFLSGTYIQAPEGKAEVRLAP
;
A
#
# COMPACT_ATOMS: atom_id res chain seq x y z
N MET A 1 18.21 -68.34 24.58
CA MET A 1 16.82 -68.34 24.06
C MET A 1 15.98 -67.46 24.97
N LYS A 2 15.01 -66.75 24.38
CA LYS A 2 14.60 -65.39 24.75
C LYS A 2 13.74 -65.32 26.03
N ALA A 3 14.09 -64.42 26.94
CA ALA A 3 13.23 -63.95 28.02
C ALA A 3 12.50 -62.68 27.56
N THR A 4 11.19 -62.65 27.74
CA THR A 4 10.27 -61.59 27.28
C THR A 4 10.19 -60.50 28.34
N ASN A 5 10.64 -59.28 28.02
CA ASN A 5 10.38 -58.11 28.85
C ASN A 5 9.24 -57.28 28.22
N VAL A 6 8.14 -57.18 28.97
CA VAL A 6 7.06 -56.22 28.74
C VAL A 6 7.52 -54.86 29.30
N LEU A 7 7.44 -53.79 28.51
CA LEU A 7 7.52 -52.44 29.07
C LEU A 7 6.52 -51.50 28.38
N ALA A 8 5.86 -50.74 29.23
CA ALA A 8 4.61 -50.02 29.03
C ALA A 8 4.68 -48.89 27.98
N PHE A 9 3.56 -48.69 27.28
CA PHE A 9 3.28 -47.48 26.51
C PHE A 9 2.83 -46.37 27.44
N SER A 10 3.68 -45.38 27.66
CA SER A 10 3.33 -44.13 28.34
C SER A 10 2.60 -43.21 27.35
N ILE A 11 1.28 -43.08 27.49
CA ILE A 11 0.49 -42.06 26.80
C ILE A 11 0.67 -40.75 27.57
N SER A 12 1.51 -39.85 27.09
CA SER A 12 1.55 -38.46 27.58
C SER A 12 0.46 -37.65 26.89
N LEU A 13 -0.63 -37.43 27.62
CA LEU A 13 -1.66 -36.43 27.34
C LEU A 13 -1.12 -35.05 27.73
N ILE A 14 -0.75 -34.22 26.75
CA ILE A 14 -0.41 -32.80 27.00
C ILE A 14 -1.65 -31.96 26.74
N LEU A 15 -2.18 -31.35 27.80
CA LEU A 15 -3.25 -30.37 27.77
C LEU A 15 -2.77 -29.03 27.18
N THR A 16 -3.70 -28.40 26.48
CA THR A 16 -3.70 -27.15 25.71
C THR A 16 -3.17 -25.88 26.40
N ALA A 17 -2.52 -25.01 25.63
CA ALA A 17 -2.45 -23.56 25.90
C ALA A 17 -3.23 -22.81 24.79
N PRO A 18 -4.01 -21.76 25.13
CA PRO A 18 -4.81 -21.02 24.16
C PRO A 18 -3.90 -20.14 23.30
N VAL A 19 -4.11 -20.18 21.99
CA VAL A 19 -3.57 -19.21 21.03
C VAL A 19 -4.14 -17.84 21.37
N LEU A 20 -3.37 -17.02 22.08
CA LEU A 20 -3.66 -15.62 22.26
C LEU A 20 -3.32 -14.91 20.94
N ALA A 21 -4.35 -14.29 20.35
CA ALA A 21 -4.28 -13.50 19.14
C ALA A 21 -3.03 -12.60 19.09
N GLN A 22 -2.07 -12.95 18.22
CA GLN A 22 -1.07 -11.99 17.76
C GLN A 22 -1.78 -11.01 16.82
N PRO A 23 -1.76 -9.69 17.10
CA PRO A 23 -2.07 -8.70 16.08
C PRO A 23 -1.14 -8.94 14.89
N PRO A 24 -1.54 -8.63 13.64
CA PRO A 24 -0.63 -8.76 12.51
C PRO A 24 0.60 -7.92 12.82
N GLU A 25 1.71 -8.61 13.06
CA GLU A 25 3.02 -8.00 13.17
C GLU A 25 3.21 -7.21 11.88
N GLN A 26 3.20 -5.89 12.02
CA GLN A 26 3.50 -4.98 10.94
C GLN A 26 4.87 -5.39 10.44
N ALA A 27 4.88 -6.07 9.29
CA ALA A 27 6.09 -6.55 8.66
C ALA A 27 7.01 -5.34 8.52
N ALA A 28 8.04 -5.30 9.36
CA ALA A 28 9.05 -4.28 9.30
C ALA A 28 9.62 -4.33 7.88
N VAL A 29 9.42 -3.24 7.14
CA VAL A 29 10.00 -3.08 5.81
C VAL A 29 11.51 -3.19 5.98
N LYS A 30 12.08 -4.33 5.61
CA LYS A 30 13.52 -4.45 5.46
C LYS A 30 13.90 -3.48 4.37
N LYS A 31 14.55 -2.37 4.74
CA LYS A 31 15.26 -1.52 3.79
C LYS A 31 16.30 -2.39 3.11
N ASP A 32 15.98 -2.92 1.93
CA ASP A 32 17.01 -3.51 1.09
C ASP A 32 17.81 -2.37 0.49
N SER A 33 18.89 -2.00 1.18
CA SER A 33 19.80 -0.92 0.82
C SER A 33 20.70 -1.27 -0.38
N ARG A 34 20.29 -2.20 -1.25
CA ARG A 34 21.06 -2.68 -2.41
C ARG A 34 20.66 -2.04 -3.75
N ILE A 35 19.85 -0.99 -3.74
CA ILE A 35 19.48 -0.27 -4.96
C ILE A 35 20.35 0.98 -5.09
N GLY A 36 21.41 0.88 -5.91
CA GLY A 36 22.16 2.05 -6.38
C GLY A 36 21.32 2.86 -7.39
N PRO A 37 21.64 4.16 -7.61
CA PRO A 37 20.82 5.08 -8.41
C PRO A 37 20.67 4.72 -9.90
N THR A 38 21.41 3.72 -10.38
CA THR A 38 21.44 3.30 -11.79
C THR A 38 20.74 1.96 -12.08
N GLN A 39 20.21 1.27 -11.07
CA GLN A 39 19.56 -0.03 -11.27
C GLN A 39 18.04 0.13 -11.35
N PRO A 40 17.35 -0.61 -12.24
CA PRO A 40 15.90 -0.60 -12.30
C PRO A 40 15.30 -1.13 -11.00
N VAL A 41 14.29 -0.43 -10.49
CA VAL A 41 13.51 -0.87 -9.33
C VAL A 41 12.25 -1.55 -9.82
N PHE A 42 12.17 -2.86 -9.63
CA PHE A 42 10.96 -3.62 -9.88
C PHE A 42 10.12 -3.65 -8.60
N MET A 43 8.82 -3.39 -8.74
CA MET A 43 7.89 -3.35 -7.62
C MET A 43 6.61 -4.07 -8.05
N ALA A 44 6.19 -5.08 -7.28
CA ALA A 44 4.87 -5.65 -7.49
C ALA A 44 3.80 -4.69 -6.98
N ALA A 45 2.62 -4.68 -7.60
CA ALA A 45 1.53 -3.82 -7.16
C ALA A 45 1.08 -4.11 -5.70
N SER A 46 1.27 -5.34 -5.22
CA SER A 46 1.02 -5.75 -3.84
C SER A 46 1.93 -5.06 -2.83
N ASP A 47 3.11 -4.59 -3.26
CA ASP A 47 4.12 -4.02 -2.38
C ASP A 47 3.92 -2.51 -2.19
N LEU A 48 2.90 -1.93 -2.83
CA LEU A 48 2.53 -0.53 -2.68
C LEU A 48 2.09 -0.24 -1.24
N VAL A 49 2.87 0.59 -0.56
CA VAL A 49 2.52 1.10 0.77
C VAL A 49 1.58 2.30 0.60
N TRP A 50 0.32 2.11 0.99
CA TRP A 50 -0.70 3.14 0.96
C TRP A 50 -0.77 3.88 2.29
N THR A 51 -0.70 5.21 2.23
CA THR A 51 -0.90 6.09 3.38
C THR A 51 -2.01 7.08 3.09
N ASP A 52 -2.66 7.64 4.12
CA ASP A 52 -3.55 8.76 3.93
C ASP A 52 -2.74 10.00 3.52
N LEU A 53 -3.25 10.78 2.56
CA LEU A 53 -2.55 11.95 2.03
C LEU A 53 -2.57 13.10 3.05
N ASP A 54 -3.77 13.51 3.43
CA ASP A 54 -4.03 14.48 4.49
C ASP A 54 -5.41 14.17 5.08
N PRO A 55 -5.48 13.52 6.26
CA PRO A 55 -6.76 13.14 6.86
C PRO A 55 -7.70 14.34 7.15
N LYS A 56 -7.16 15.56 7.28
CA LYS A 56 -7.94 16.76 7.58
C LYS A 56 -8.33 17.50 6.30
N GLY A 57 -7.39 17.70 5.38
CA GLY A 57 -7.61 18.45 4.14
C GLY A 57 -8.12 17.61 2.96
N ALA A 58 -7.86 16.29 2.96
CA ALA A 58 -8.21 15.36 1.89
C ALA A 58 -8.69 14.00 2.47
N PRO A 59 -9.78 13.99 3.25
CA PRO A 59 -10.24 12.79 3.95
C PRO A 59 -10.52 11.64 2.97
N GLY A 60 -9.95 10.47 3.28
CA GLY A 60 -10.10 9.25 2.50
C GLY A 60 -9.23 9.16 1.24
N VAL A 61 -8.50 10.22 0.87
CA VAL A 61 -7.51 10.14 -0.21
C VAL A 61 -6.30 9.36 0.27
N LYS A 62 -5.95 8.30 -0.47
CA LYS A 62 -4.75 7.49 -0.19
C LYS A 62 -3.71 7.69 -1.28
N VAL A 63 -2.45 7.69 -0.89
CA VAL A 63 -1.30 7.82 -1.77
C VAL A 63 -0.34 6.66 -1.55
N ALA A 64 0.19 6.10 -2.65
CA ALA A 64 1.30 5.15 -2.62
C ALA A 64 2.45 5.73 -3.45
N ARG A 65 3.53 6.13 -2.77
CA ARG A 65 4.69 6.79 -3.36
C ARG A 65 5.56 5.79 -4.12
N LEU A 66 5.90 6.11 -5.37
CA LEU A 66 6.86 5.37 -6.19
C LEU A 66 8.26 5.96 -6.04
N TRP A 67 8.38 7.29 -6.19
CA TRP A 67 9.64 8.03 -6.04
C TRP A 67 9.37 9.49 -5.67
N GLY A 68 10.41 10.20 -5.21
CA GLY A 68 10.30 11.62 -4.83
C GLY A 68 9.48 11.85 -3.56
N ASP A 69 9.00 13.07 -3.36
CA ASP A 69 8.18 13.46 -2.20
C ASP A 69 7.19 14.55 -2.63
N HIS A 70 5.90 14.24 -2.58
CA HIS A 70 4.82 15.12 -3.03
C HIS A 70 4.71 16.41 -2.22
N ALA A 71 5.23 16.43 -0.98
CA ALA A 71 5.25 17.62 -0.14
C ALA A 71 6.48 18.52 -0.39
N LYS A 72 7.48 18.06 -1.15
CA LYS A 72 8.76 18.75 -1.32
C LYS A 72 9.15 19.05 -2.76
N GLY A 73 8.67 18.29 -3.74
CA GLY A 73 9.07 18.50 -5.14
C GLY A 73 8.55 17.45 -6.10
N ALA A 74 9.31 17.20 -7.17
CA ALA A 74 8.95 16.23 -8.20
C ALA A 74 8.76 14.82 -7.60
N PHE A 75 7.68 14.15 -8.00
CA PHE A 75 7.31 12.86 -7.47
C PHE A 75 6.52 12.03 -8.49
N GLY A 76 6.45 10.73 -8.21
CA GLY A 76 5.52 9.80 -8.85
C GLY A 76 4.82 8.96 -7.80
N ALA A 77 3.50 8.83 -7.91
CA ALA A 77 2.69 8.10 -6.95
C ALA A 77 1.41 7.57 -7.60
N TYR A 78 0.82 6.54 -6.98
CA TYR A 78 -0.56 6.18 -7.21
C TYR A 78 -1.47 6.88 -6.20
N PHE A 79 -2.66 7.25 -6.65
CA PHE A 79 -3.69 7.84 -5.80
C PHE A 79 -4.96 6.99 -5.84
N LYS A 80 -5.60 6.87 -4.69
CA LYS A 80 -6.99 6.41 -4.57
C LYS A 80 -7.80 7.58 -4.06
N LEU A 81 -8.73 8.03 -4.89
CA LEU A 81 -9.66 9.10 -4.57
C LEU A 81 -10.99 8.46 -4.16
N PRO A 82 -11.59 8.84 -3.02
CA PRO A 82 -12.91 8.36 -2.68
C PRO A 82 -13.96 8.89 -3.67
N ALA A 83 -15.04 8.13 -3.86
CA ALA A 83 -16.11 8.55 -4.77
C ALA A 83 -16.68 9.91 -4.35
N GLY A 84 -16.89 10.81 -5.33
CA GLY A 84 -17.38 12.16 -5.09
C GLY A 84 -16.33 13.14 -4.53
N PHE A 85 -15.08 12.70 -4.33
CA PHE A 85 -14.01 13.62 -3.92
C PHE A 85 -13.72 14.63 -5.03
N ALA A 86 -13.78 15.91 -4.67
CA ALA A 86 -13.41 17.02 -5.53
C ALA A 86 -12.13 17.67 -5.00
N VAL A 87 -11.09 17.70 -5.83
CA VAL A 87 -9.86 18.43 -5.51
C VAL A 87 -10.17 19.93 -5.61
N PRO A 88 -9.80 20.76 -4.61
CA PRO A 88 -9.98 22.21 -4.69
C PRO A 88 -9.29 22.80 -5.93
N LEU A 89 -9.80 23.93 -6.42
CA LEU A 89 -9.15 24.65 -7.53
C LEU A 89 -7.73 25.06 -7.12
N HIS A 90 -6.75 24.70 -7.95
CA HIS A 90 -5.34 25.02 -7.74
C HIS A 90 -4.60 25.12 -9.08
N THR A 91 -3.39 25.66 -9.03
CA THR A 91 -2.50 25.79 -10.19
C THR A 91 -1.32 24.85 -10.08
N HIS A 92 -0.79 24.41 -11.22
CA HIS A 92 0.45 23.64 -11.29
C HIS A 92 1.60 24.51 -11.76
N THR A 93 2.75 24.38 -11.11
CA THR A 93 3.98 25.06 -11.53
C THR A 93 4.65 24.39 -12.74
N HIS A 94 4.28 23.13 -13.04
CA HIS A 94 4.80 22.31 -14.14
C HIS A 94 3.69 21.45 -14.73
N ALA A 95 3.89 20.94 -15.95
CA ALA A 95 2.96 20.00 -16.55
C ALA A 95 2.87 18.70 -15.75
N MET A 96 1.64 18.21 -15.56
CA MET A 96 1.36 16.95 -14.89
C MET A 96 0.90 15.91 -15.92
N LYS A 97 1.32 14.65 -15.74
CA LYS A 97 0.83 13.51 -16.52
C LYS A 97 0.08 12.58 -15.57
N VAL A 98 -1.17 12.26 -15.92
CA VAL A 98 -2.04 11.42 -15.10
C VAL A 98 -2.68 10.36 -15.99
N VAL A 99 -2.78 9.14 -15.45
CA VAL A 99 -3.49 8.02 -16.09
C VAL A 99 -4.48 7.48 -15.07
N PHE A 100 -5.74 7.34 -15.47
CA PHE A 100 -6.80 6.79 -14.62
C PHE A 100 -6.92 5.30 -14.87
N LEU A 101 -6.46 4.50 -13.91
CA LEU A 101 -6.44 3.04 -14.02
C LEU A 101 -7.80 2.38 -13.79
N SER A 102 -8.68 3.04 -13.03
CA SER A 102 -10.00 2.53 -12.67
C SER A 102 -10.94 3.66 -12.29
N GLY A 103 -12.24 3.46 -12.48
CA GLY A 103 -13.28 4.40 -12.06
C GLY A 103 -13.58 5.47 -13.10
N THR A 104 -13.92 6.67 -12.66
CA THR A 104 -14.14 7.82 -13.54
C THR A 104 -13.58 9.05 -12.86
N TYR A 105 -12.89 9.87 -13.64
CA TYR A 105 -12.43 11.18 -13.23
C TYR A 105 -13.02 12.26 -14.14
N ILE A 106 -13.38 13.40 -13.55
CA ILE A 106 -13.87 14.55 -14.30
C ILE A 106 -12.88 15.69 -14.07
N GLN A 107 -12.26 16.16 -15.15
CA GLN A 107 -11.39 17.33 -15.12
C GLN A 107 -12.22 18.55 -15.53
N ALA A 108 -12.30 19.55 -14.65
CA ALA A 108 -13.00 20.80 -14.88
C ALA A 108 -12.01 21.99 -14.76
N PRO A 109 -11.22 22.31 -15.81
CA PRO A 109 -10.32 23.46 -15.77
C PRO A 109 -11.13 24.76 -15.76
N GLU A 110 -10.65 25.76 -15.04
CA GLU A 110 -11.29 27.08 -15.00
C GLU A 110 -11.47 27.65 -16.41
N GLY A 111 -12.69 28.06 -16.74
CA GLY A 111 -13.04 28.65 -18.04
C GLY A 111 -13.04 27.68 -19.23
N LYS A 112 -12.93 26.36 -18.99
CA LYS A 112 -12.98 25.33 -20.04
C LYS A 112 -14.10 24.33 -19.79
N ALA A 113 -14.51 23.64 -20.85
CA ALA A 113 -15.45 22.54 -20.74
C ALA A 113 -14.87 21.39 -19.90
N GLU A 114 -15.74 20.71 -19.17
CA GLU A 114 -15.37 19.52 -18.42
C GLU A 114 -15.03 18.35 -19.34
N VAL A 115 -14.06 17.54 -18.93
CA VAL A 115 -13.65 16.33 -19.62
C VAL A 115 -13.82 15.14 -18.69
N ARG A 116 -14.62 14.17 -19.11
CA ARG A 116 -14.80 12.89 -18.39
C ARG A 116 -13.80 11.87 -18.91
N LEU A 117 -13.00 11.31 -18.01
CA LEU A 117 -11.97 10.32 -18.27
C LEU A 117 -12.35 9.02 -17.55
N ALA A 118 -12.51 7.95 -18.33
CA ALA A 118 -12.56 6.58 -17.85
C ALA A 118 -11.29 5.85 -18.34
N PRO A 119 -10.96 4.66 -17.78
CA PRO A 119 -9.87 3.83 -18.29
C PRO A 119 -9.99 3.51 -19.78
#